data_AF-A0A329US95-F1
#
_entry.id   AF-A0A329US95-F1
#
_cell.length_a   1.000
_cell.length_b   1.000
_cell.length_c   1.000
_cell.angle_alpha   90.00
_cell.angle_beta   90.00
_cell.angle_gamma   90.00
#
_symmetry.space_group_name_H-M   'P 1'
#
loop_
_entity.id
_entity.type
_entity.pdbx_description
1 polymer ?
#
loop_
_entity_poly.entity_id
_entity_poly.type
_entity_poly.pdbx_seq_one_letter_code
_entity_poly.pdbx_strand_id
1 'polypeptide(L)'
;MAETVLASLKQLQEIAAKNKEISDNLTGRLETIEKVGPQANVLEGVKVNGKALAIVQKMVDILVTTGSADGTIQVNGVDVSVKGLAQMAYRAQVSQGDLDQALIAILNEKAVKSTTLSGYGIGDAYTKEEVNAKISAVYKPAGSLIFANLPVLGESILGNVYNVTDAFTTNTSFVEGAGSNYPKGTNVVCIKMENTYKWDVLAGFVDISGKVDKETGKGLSTHDFTNTYKTKLDGIAEGANKYVHPTYTVRASGLYKITVDASGHVSNAVAVTKADITALGIPAQDTTYPLASSTQDGRMSKADKAKLDSIDLANVRMATDEEVAALIKEVYGG
;
A
#
# COMPACT_ATOMS: atom_id res chain seq x y z
N MET A 1 27.04 -63.76 -115.32
CA MET A 1 26.98 -62.28 -115.37
C MET A 1 25.62 -61.72 -114.96
N ALA A 2 24.50 -62.24 -115.47
CA ALA A 2 23.16 -61.80 -115.06
C ALA A 2 22.87 -61.95 -113.54
N GLU A 3 23.32 -63.04 -112.89
CA GLU A 3 23.16 -63.23 -111.44
C GLU A 3 23.91 -62.19 -110.58
N THR A 4 25.08 -61.71 -111.03
CA THR A 4 25.89 -60.71 -110.30
C THR A 4 25.29 -59.30 -110.41
N VAL A 5 24.82 -58.94 -111.61
CA VAL A 5 24.15 -57.66 -111.87
C VAL A 5 22.85 -57.56 -111.05
N LEU A 6 22.08 -58.65 -110.94
CA LEU A 6 20.84 -58.69 -110.14
C LEU A 6 21.11 -58.55 -108.63
N ALA A 7 22.17 -59.18 -108.12
CA ALA A 7 22.58 -59.05 -106.73
C ALA A 7 23.00 -57.61 -106.38
N SER A 8 23.80 -56.95 -107.22
CA SER A 8 24.21 -55.54 -107.02
C SER A 8 23.02 -54.58 -107.10
N LEU A 9 22.07 -54.81 -108.01
CA LEU A 9 20.84 -54.01 -108.09
C LEU A 9 20.00 -54.12 -106.81
N LYS A 10 19.87 -55.33 -106.26
CA LYS A 10 19.13 -55.54 -105.00
C LYS A 10 19.80 -54.84 -103.81
N GLN A 11 21.13 -54.89 -103.72
CA GLN A 11 21.88 -54.17 -102.69
C GLN A 11 21.74 -52.65 -102.81
N LEU A 12 21.78 -52.11 -104.03
CA LEU A 12 21.61 -50.67 -104.26
C LEU A 12 20.20 -50.21 -103.85
N GLN A 13 19.18 -51.05 -104.10
CA GLN A 13 17.80 -50.79 -103.66
C GLN A 13 17.67 -50.79 -102.13
N GLU A 14 18.34 -51.71 -101.44
CA GLU A 14 18.38 -51.74 -99.97
C GLU A 14 19.11 -50.53 -99.37
N ILE A 15 20.22 -50.09 -99.96
CA ILE A 15 20.94 -48.87 -99.54
C ILE A 15 20.07 -47.62 -99.76
N ALA A 16 19.39 -47.53 -100.90
CA ALA A 16 18.49 -46.42 -101.18
C ALA A 16 17.34 -46.34 -100.16
N ALA A 17 16.78 -47.49 -99.76
CA ALA A 17 15.75 -47.54 -98.72
C ALA A 17 16.26 -47.06 -97.35
N LYS A 18 17.45 -47.51 -96.91
CA LYS A 18 18.07 -47.05 -95.65
C LYS A 18 18.42 -45.57 -95.67
N ASN A 19 18.96 -45.07 -96.79
CA ASN A 19 19.26 -43.63 -96.92
C ASN A 19 18.00 -42.79 -96.87
N LYS A 20 16.89 -43.27 -97.45
CA LYS A 20 15.59 -42.62 -97.32
C LYS A 20 15.12 -42.61 -95.85
N GLU A 21 15.20 -43.73 -95.15
CA GLU A 21 14.83 -43.81 -93.73
C GLU A 21 15.66 -42.85 -92.85
N ILE A 22 16.99 -42.81 -93.05
CA ILE A 22 17.87 -41.88 -92.33
C ILE A 22 17.52 -40.43 -92.66
N SER A 23 17.27 -40.12 -93.93
CA SER A 23 16.84 -38.79 -94.35
C SER A 23 15.52 -38.39 -93.71
N ASP A 24 14.53 -39.29 -93.69
CA ASP A 24 13.22 -39.05 -93.07
C ASP A 24 13.38 -38.85 -91.55
N ASN A 25 14.23 -39.63 -90.88
CA ASN A 25 14.50 -39.49 -89.43
C ASN A 25 15.23 -38.19 -89.07
N LEU A 26 16.27 -37.83 -89.83
CA LEU A 26 16.99 -36.57 -89.64
C LEU A 26 16.07 -35.37 -89.89
N THR A 27 15.20 -35.46 -90.91
CA THR A 27 14.17 -34.45 -91.17
C THR A 27 13.23 -34.35 -89.97
N GLY A 28 12.72 -35.46 -89.44
CA GLY A 28 11.85 -35.44 -88.25
C GLY A 28 12.55 -34.89 -87.00
N ARG A 29 13.85 -35.18 -86.78
CA ARG A 29 14.64 -34.59 -85.68
C ARG A 29 14.87 -33.10 -85.88
N LEU A 30 15.15 -32.67 -87.11
CA LEU A 30 15.32 -31.27 -87.46
C LEU A 30 14.01 -30.51 -87.25
N GLU A 31 12.88 -31.03 -87.76
CA GLU A 31 11.54 -30.48 -87.52
C GLU A 31 11.22 -30.42 -86.02
N THR A 32 11.60 -31.44 -85.24
CA THR A 32 11.43 -31.42 -83.78
C THR A 32 12.27 -30.31 -83.15
N ILE A 33 13.53 -30.15 -83.55
CA ILE A 33 14.45 -29.10 -83.05
C ILE A 33 14.00 -27.71 -83.48
N GLU A 34 13.54 -27.54 -84.72
CA GLU A 34 12.98 -26.30 -85.23
C GLU A 34 11.67 -25.94 -84.51
N LYS A 35 10.83 -26.94 -84.20
CA LYS A 35 9.60 -26.76 -83.45
C LYS A 35 9.84 -26.44 -81.97
N VAL A 36 10.87 -27.00 -81.34
CA VAL A 36 11.25 -26.59 -79.97
C VAL A 36 12.06 -25.28 -79.95
N GLY A 37 12.63 -24.88 -81.08
CA GLY A 37 13.57 -23.76 -81.19
C GLY A 37 14.86 -24.00 -80.38
N PRO A 38 15.86 -23.10 -80.44
CA PRO A 38 16.90 -23.11 -79.42
C PRO A 38 16.17 -22.89 -78.11
N GLN A 39 16.12 -23.89 -77.22
CA GLN A 39 15.52 -23.78 -75.89
C GLN A 39 15.92 -22.42 -75.34
N ALA A 40 14.98 -21.50 -75.35
CA ALA A 40 15.28 -20.20 -74.86
C ALA A 40 15.55 -20.46 -73.37
N ASN A 41 16.72 -20.06 -72.87
CA ASN A 41 16.88 -19.72 -71.44
C ASN A 41 15.90 -18.57 -71.14
N VAL A 42 14.61 -18.80 -71.33
CA VAL A 42 13.54 -18.02 -70.75
C VAL A 42 13.53 -18.51 -69.32
N LEU A 43 13.61 -17.59 -68.38
CA LEU A 43 13.17 -17.90 -67.02
C LEU A 43 11.75 -18.49 -67.17
N GLU A 44 11.52 -19.73 -66.75
CA GLU A 44 10.21 -20.38 -66.96
C GLU A 44 9.10 -19.77 -66.09
N GLY A 45 9.51 -19.06 -65.03
CA GLY A 45 8.63 -18.23 -64.25
C GLY A 45 9.40 -17.40 -63.22
N VAL A 46 8.98 -16.16 -63.04
CA VAL A 46 9.38 -15.32 -61.91
C VAL A 46 8.12 -14.93 -61.17
N LYS A 47 8.14 -14.99 -59.83
CA LYS A 47 7.01 -14.57 -58.99
C LYS A 47 7.45 -13.47 -58.02
N VAL A 48 6.61 -12.45 -57.87
CA VAL A 48 6.74 -11.43 -56.83
C VAL A 48 5.53 -11.56 -55.90
N ASN A 49 5.79 -11.78 -54.61
CA ASN A 49 4.76 -12.10 -53.60
C ASN A 49 3.77 -13.18 -54.07
N GLY A 50 4.28 -14.22 -54.72
CA GLY A 50 3.49 -15.34 -55.22
C GLY A 50 2.76 -15.11 -56.55
N LYS A 51 2.72 -13.87 -57.08
CA LYS A 51 2.13 -13.56 -58.38
C LYS A 51 3.16 -13.67 -59.49
N ALA A 52 2.85 -14.42 -60.56
CA ALA A 52 3.73 -14.59 -61.70
C ALA A 52 3.90 -13.29 -62.50
N LEU A 53 5.12 -13.03 -62.94
CA LEU A 53 5.47 -11.90 -63.80
C LEU A 53 5.62 -12.33 -65.25
N ALA A 54 5.31 -11.41 -66.16
CA ALA A 54 5.51 -11.60 -67.58
C ALA A 54 7.01 -11.56 -67.92
N ILE A 55 7.45 -12.49 -68.77
CA ILE A 55 8.81 -12.53 -69.29
C ILE A 55 8.77 -12.13 -70.76
N VAL A 56 9.59 -11.16 -71.14
CA VAL A 56 9.68 -10.66 -72.51
C VAL A 56 11.15 -10.69 -72.92
N GLN A 57 11.45 -11.31 -74.08
CA GLN A 57 12.81 -11.38 -74.61
C GLN A 57 13.86 -11.92 -73.61
N LYS A 58 13.49 -12.92 -72.81
CA LYS A 58 14.33 -13.55 -71.76
C LYS A 58 14.70 -12.64 -70.59
N MET A 59 14.06 -11.47 -70.46
CA MET A 59 14.24 -10.57 -69.33
C MET A 59 12.90 -10.34 -68.62
N VAL A 60 12.99 -10.03 -67.34
CA VAL A 60 11.87 -9.53 -66.55
C VAL A 60 12.26 -8.14 -66.10
N ASP A 61 11.46 -7.15 -66.48
CA ASP A 61 11.59 -5.82 -65.89
C ASP A 61 11.01 -5.87 -64.47
N ILE A 62 11.75 -5.39 -63.47
CA ILE A 62 11.32 -5.33 -62.08
C ILE A 62 11.30 -3.87 -61.67
N LEU A 63 10.17 -3.23 -61.93
CA LEU A 63 9.89 -1.88 -61.51
C LEU A 63 9.63 -1.85 -60.00
N VAL A 64 10.41 -1.04 -59.28
CA VAL A 64 10.24 -0.81 -57.84
C VAL A 64 9.82 0.63 -57.59
N THR A 65 8.69 0.83 -56.91
CA THR A 65 8.14 2.15 -56.56
C THR A 65 7.70 2.18 -55.10
N THR A 66 7.23 3.33 -54.61
CA THR A 66 6.54 3.39 -53.31
C THR A 66 5.25 2.57 -53.36
N GLY A 67 4.96 1.90 -52.25
CA GLY A 67 3.76 1.07 -52.13
C GLY A 67 2.48 1.89 -52.08
N SER A 68 1.35 1.23 -52.34
CA SER A 68 0.04 1.85 -52.17
C SER A 68 -0.37 1.93 -50.70
N ALA A 69 0.19 1.08 -49.85
CA ALA A 69 0.04 1.12 -48.40
C ALA A 69 1.28 1.68 -47.70
N ASP A 70 1.06 2.38 -46.58
CA ASP A 70 2.12 2.90 -45.72
C ASP A 70 3.08 1.79 -45.28
N GLY A 71 4.38 2.03 -45.47
CA GLY A 71 5.42 1.10 -45.06
C GLY A 71 5.65 -0.05 -46.02
N THR A 72 5.20 0.09 -47.26
CA THR A 72 5.39 -0.90 -48.31
C THR A 72 6.10 -0.30 -49.52
N ILE A 73 6.78 -1.15 -50.28
CA ILE A 73 7.25 -0.83 -51.64
C ILE A 73 6.40 -1.61 -52.64
N GLN A 74 6.16 -1.06 -53.81
CA GLN A 74 5.58 -1.82 -54.92
C GLN A 74 6.69 -2.44 -55.75
N VAL A 75 6.57 -3.73 -56.03
CA VAL A 75 7.43 -4.44 -56.99
C VAL A 75 6.51 -4.95 -58.09
N ASN A 76 6.64 -4.39 -59.30
CA ASN A 76 5.75 -4.65 -60.44
C ASN A 76 4.25 -4.56 -60.09
N GLY A 77 3.88 -3.54 -59.33
CA GLY A 77 2.49 -3.28 -58.93
C GLY A 77 1.97 -4.20 -57.81
N VAL A 78 2.86 -4.91 -57.10
CA VAL A 78 2.49 -5.70 -55.92
C VAL A 78 3.16 -5.11 -54.67
N ASP A 79 2.36 -4.75 -53.67
CA ASP A 79 2.86 -4.23 -52.39
C ASP A 79 3.67 -5.31 -51.62
N VAL A 80 4.87 -4.95 -51.19
CA VAL A 80 5.78 -5.73 -50.37
C VAL A 80 6.06 -4.95 -49.08
N SER A 81 5.80 -5.56 -47.92
CA SER A 81 6.03 -4.91 -46.63
C SER A 81 7.52 -4.70 -46.34
N VAL A 82 7.87 -3.46 -45.96
CA VAL A 82 9.19 -3.14 -45.42
C VAL A 82 9.14 -3.34 -43.92
N LYS A 83 10.15 -4.03 -43.37
CA LYS A 83 10.22 -4.37 -41.94
C LYS A 83 11.11 -3.39 -41.17
N GLY A 84 10.85 -3.27 -39.87
CA GLY A 84 11.67 -2.47 -38.96
C GLY A 84 11.59 -0.98 -39.26
N LEU A 85 12.63 -0.24 -38.87
CA LEU A 85 12.68 1.23 -38.98
C LEU A 85 12.61 1.74 -40.43
N ALA A 86 13.09 0.94 -41.38
CA ALA A 86 13.02 1.26 -42.79
C ALA A 86 11.57 1.43 -43.28
N GLN A 87 10.59 0.84 -42.58
CA GLN A 87 9.17 1.02 -42.88
C GLN A 87 8.76 2.50 -42.87
N MET A 88 9.34 3.32 -41.99
CA MET A 88 8.98 4.74 -41.84
C MET A 88 9.32 5.58 -43.08
N ALA A 89 10.35 5.20 -43.83
CA ALA A 89 10.75 5.91 -45.04
C ALA A 89 9.74 5.74 -46.19
N TYR A 90 8.86 4.75 -46.11
CA TYR A 90 7.89 4.41 -47.16
C TYR A 90 6.44 4.66 -46.73
N ARG A 91 6.24 5.62 -45.82
CA ARG A 91 4.91 6.08 -45.41
C ARG A 91 4.59 7.41 -46.06
N ALA A 92 3.33 7.61 -46.41
CA ALA A 92 2.84 8.86 -46.96
C ALA A 92 2.97 10.00 -45.94
N GLN A 93 2.75 9.70 -44.65
CA GLN A 93 2.96 10.62 -43.54
C GLN A 93 3.53 9.88 -42.33
N VAL A 94 4.44 10.54 -41.61
CA VAL A 94 5.01 10.04 -40.36
C VAL A 94 4.41 10.86 -39.22
N SER A 95 3.57 10.25 -38.41
CA SER A 95 3.02 10.89 -37.21
C SER A 95 3.98 10.74 -36.03
N GLN A 96 3.74 11.53 -34.97
CA GLN A 96 4.47 11.39 -33.72
C GLN A 96 4.33 9.98 -33.12
N GLY A 97 3.14 9.38 -33.18
CA GLY A 97 2.92 8.02 -32.70
C GLY A 97 3.72 6.97 -33.47
N ASP A 98 4.00 7.22 -34.76
CA ASP A 98 4.81 6.34 -35.59
C ASP A 98 6.29 6.41 -35.21
N LEU A 99 6.78 7.62 -34.93
CA LEU A 99 8.12 7.84 -34.39
C LEU A 99 8.26 7.25 -32.99
N ASP A 100 7.25 7.38 -32.14
CA ASP A 100 7.25 6.83 -30.79
C ASP A 100 7.33 5.30 -30.82
N GLN A 101 6.54 4.64 -31.68
CA GLN A 101 6.60 3.18 -31.83
C GLN A 101 7.94 2.71 -32.40
N ALA A 102 8.47 3.41 -33.39
CA ALA A 102 9.80 3.12 -33.95
C ALA A 102 10.90 3.27 -32.88
N LEU A 103 10.82 4.32 -32.07
CA LEU A 103 11.75 4.57 -30.97
C LEU A 103 11.61 3.53 -29.86
N ILE A 104 10.39 3.14 -29.49
CA ILE A 104 10.10 2.07 -28.52
C ILE A 104 10.71 0.75 -28.99
N ALA A 105 10.60 0.40 -30.28
CA ALA A 105 11.19 -0.83 -30.81
C ALA A 105 12.72 -0.86 -30.63
N ILE A 106 13.41 0.24 -30.90
CA ILE A 106 14.87 0.36 -30.70
C ILE A 106 15.23 0.36 -29.21
N LEU A 107 14.51 1.16 -28.42
CA LEU A 107 14.79 1.33 -27.00
C LEU A 107 14.51 0.05 -26.22
N ASN A 108 13.51 -0.76 -26.58
CA ASN A 108 13.27 -2.05 -25.93
C ASN A 108 14.42 -3.04 -26.15
N GLU A 109 15.15 -2.95 -27.27
CA GLU A 109 16.35 -3.76 -27.53
C GLU A 109 17.61 -3.22 -26.83
N LYS A 110 17.67 -1.91 -26.53
CA LYS A 110 18.85 -1.24 -25.97
C LYS A 110 18.76 -0.89 -24.48
N ALA A 111 17.56 -0.69 -23.98
CA ALA A 111 17.25 -0.25 -22.62
C ALA A 111 16.39 -1.30 -21.92
N VAL A 112 16.95 -2.49 -21.72
CA VAL A 112 16.48 -3.31 -20.60
C VAL A 112 16.67 -2.45 -19.35
N LYS A 113 15.59 -2.23 -18.59
CA LYS A 113 15.56 -1.43 -17.35
C LYS A 113 16.44 -2.08 -16.28
N SER A 114 17.76 -2.09 -16.48
CA SER A 114 18.67 -2.51 -15.44
C SER A 114 18.50 -1.55 -14.28
N THR A 115 18.12 -2.07 -13.12
CA THR A 115 18.14 -1.31 -11.87
C THR A 115 19.51 -1.39 -11.18
N THR A 116 20.50 -1.98 -11.86
CA THR A 116 21.84 -2.20 -11.35
C THR A 116 22.88 -1.53 -12.24
N LEU A 117 23.97 -1.06 -11.63
CA LEU A 117 25.11 -0.48 -12.35
C LEU A 117 25.72 -1.48 -13.34
N SER A 118 25.82 -2.75 -12.96
CA SER A 118 26.35 -3.83 -13.81
C SER A 118 25.53 -4.02 -15.09
N GLY A 119 24.20 -3.95 -15.03
CA GLY A 119 23.38 -4.05 -16.24
C GLY A 119 23.40 -2.79 -17.12
N TYR A 120 24.04 -1.70 -16.67
CA TYR A 120 24.45 -0.57 -17.52
C TYR A 120 25.89 -0.70 -18.04
N GLY A 121 26.58 -1.80 -17.76
CA GLY A 121 27.98 -2.03 -18.16
C GLY A 121 29.02 -1.34 -17.27
N ILE A 122 28.62 -0.82 -16.11
CA ILE A 122 29.55 -0.20 -15.14
C ILE A 122 30.09 -1.30 -14.23
N GLY A 123 31.28 -1.80 -14.56
CA GLY A 123 31.94 -2.93 -13.86
C GLY A 123 32.98 -2.52 -12.82
N ASP A 124 33.36 -1.24 -12.76
CA ASP A 124 34.39 -0.68 -11.89
C ASP A 124 33.81 0.06 -10.67
N ALA A 125 32.50 0.01 -10.47
CA ALA A 125 31.84 0.58 -9.31
C ALA A 125 32.10 -0.24 -8.04
N TYR A 126 32.38 0.45 -6.93
CA TYR A 126 32.48 -0.18 -5.62
C TYR A 126 31.15 -0.79 -5.17
N THR A 127 31.19 -2.05 -4.72
CA THR A 127 30.04 -2.69 -4.06
C THR A 127 29.90 -2.22 -2.62
N LYS A 128 28.67 -2.32 -2.08
CA LYS A 128 28.39 -1.98 -0.68
C LYS A 128 29.25 -2.83 0.27
N GLU A 129 29.43 -4.10 -0.06
CA GLU A 129 30.23 -5.06 0.69
C GLU A 129 31.72 -4.67 0.69
N GLU A 130 32.28 -4.31 -0.47
CA GLU A 130 33.66 -3.84 -0.57
C GLU A 130 33.87 -2.54 0.21
N VAL A 131 32.94 -1.59 0.13
CA VAL A 131 33.02 -0.34 0.90
C VAL A 131 32.96 -0.63 2.40
N ASN A 132 32.01 -1.46 2.85
CA ASN A 132 31.90 -1.84 4.25
C ASN A 132 33.16 -2.55 4.75
N ALA A 133 33.73 -3.46 3.94
CA ALA A 133 34.96 -4.17 4.27
C ALA A 133 36.16 -3.21 4.36
N LYS A 134 36.29 -2.27 3.42
CA LYS A 134 37.37 -1.26 3.42
C LYS A 134 37.24 -0.31 4.62
N ILE A 135 36.03 0.16 4.94
CA ILE A 135 35.80 1.03 6.10
C ILE A 135 36.09 0.29 7.40
N SER A 136 35.62 -0.96 7.55
CA SER A 136 35.84 -1.78 8.74
C SER A 136 37.30 -2.19 8.92
N ALA A 137 38.06 -2.31 7.82
CA ALA A 137 39.50 -2.52 7.88
C ALA A 137 40.27 -1.30 8.38
N VAL A 138 39.77 -0.08 8.10
CA VAL A 138 40.37 1.18 8.53
C VAL A 138 39.99 1.52 9.98
N TYR A 139 38.74 1.33 10.38
CA TYR A 139 38.25 1.64 11.73
C TYR A 139 37.79 0.37 12.46
N LYS A 140 38.52 -0.01 13.50
CA LYS A 140 38.35 -1.26 14.25
C LYS A 140 37.88 -0.95 15.67
N PRO A 141 36.64 -1.30 16.06
CA PRO A 141 36.18 -1.10 17.43
C PRO A 141 37.08 -1.84 18.43
N ALA A 142 37.63 -1.13 19.41
CA ALA A 142 38.59 -1.68 20.35
C ALA A 142 38.18 -1.54 21.83
N GLY A 143 36.93 -1.12 22.07
CA GLY A 143 36.31 -1.07 23.40
C GLY A 143 36.29 0.33 24.01
N SER A 144 36.05 0.38 25.32
CA SER A 144 35.93 1.62 26.10
C SER A 144 36.97 1.66 27.21
N LEU A 145 37.70 2.75 27.34
CA LEU A 145 38.80 2.94 28.30
C LEU A 145 38.74 4.34 28.91
N ILE A 146 39.38 4.56 30.05
CA ILE A 146 39.69 5.93 30.51
C ILE A 146 40.87 6.48 29.71
N PHE A 147 40.99 7.80 29.60
CA PHE A 147 42.03 8.48 28.82
C PHE A 147 43.45 8.04 29.21
N ALA A 148 43.69 7.90 30.51
CA ALA A 148 44.99 7.46 31.05
C ALA A 148 45.37 6.02 30.65
N ASN A 149 44.40 5.19 30.26
CA ASN A 149 44.59 3.78 29.90
C ASN A 149 44.61 3.55 28.38
N LEU A 150 44.58 4.60 27.56
CA LEU A 150 44.75 4.45 26.13
C LEU A 150 46.08 3.75 25.82
N PRO A 151 46.10 2.73 24.93
CA PRO A 151 47.32 1.99 24.66
C PRO A 151 48.42 2.85 24.05
N VAL A 152 49.67 2.37 24.12
CA VAL A 152 50.79 3.03 23.45
C VAL A 152 50.57 3.03 21.94
N LEU A 153 50.71 4.20 21.32
CA LEU A 153 50.57 4.39 19.87
C LEU A 153 51.58 3.54 19.08
N GLY A 154 51.09 2.84 18.06
CA GLY A 154 51.91 1.97 17.22
C GLY A 154 51.11 1.23 16.16
N GLU A 155 51.81 0.48 15.32
CA GLU A 155 51.21 -0.26 14.20
C GLU A 155 50.19 -1.31 14.66
N SER A 156 50.39 -1.91 15.82
CA SER A 156 49.50 -2.94 16.40
C SER A 156 48.10 -2.43 16.73
N ILE A 157 47.94 -1.12 16.95
CA ILE A 157 46.64 -0.50 17.24
C ILE A 157 46.18 0.44 16.10
N LEU A 158 46.85 0.44 14.95
CA LEU A 158 46.46 1.29 13.82
C LEU A 158 45.03 0.97 13.39
N GLY A 159 44.20 2.02 13.37
CA GLY A 159 42.77 1.96 13.08
C GLY A 159 41.89 1.59 14.27
N ASN A 160 42.45 1.22 15.42
CA ASN A 160 41.65 0.93 16.60
C ASN A 160 40.95 2.19 17.11
N VAL A 161 39.64 2.07 17.30
CA VAL A 161 38.75 3.12 17.82
C VAL A 161 38.39 2.76 19.26
N TYR A 162 38.76 3.65 20.18
CA TYR A 162 38.41 3.55 21.59
C TYR A 162 37.39 4.62 21.96
N ASN A 163 36.43 4.23 22.77
CA ASN A 163 35.58 5.17 23.48
C ASN A 163 36.28 5.64 24.76
N VAL A 164 36.49 6.94 24.93
CA VAL A 164 37.10 7.50 26.14
C VAL A 164 36.01 7.82 27.17
N THR A 165 36.02 7.11 28.28
CA THR A 165 34.91 7.08 29.26
C THR A 165 34.91 8.23 30.28
N ASP A 166 35.99 8.99 30.35
CA ASP A 166 36.16 10.20 31.14
C ASP A 166 36.36 11.44 30.25
N ALA A 167 36.11 12.63 30.80
CA ALA A 167 36.48 13.86 30.10
C ALA A 167 38.01 13.98 30.08
N PHE A 168 38.57 14.44 28.96
CA PHE A 168 40.01 14.51 28.79
C PHE A 168 40.46 15.77 28.07
N THR A 169 41.74 16.11 28.27
CA THR A 169 42.45 17.15 27.55
C THR A 169 43.50 16.49 26.68
N THR A 170 43.55 16.83 25.40
CA THR A 170 44.54 16.26 24.48
C THR A 170 45.96 16.60 24.91
N ASN A 171 46.88 15.70 24.58
CA ASN A 171 48.32 15.89 24.74
C ASN A 171 49.02 15.92 23.36
N THR A 172 50.35 15.95 23.33
CA THR A 172 51.12 16.02 22.07
C THR A 172 50.99 14.78 21.18
N SER A 173 50.45 13.67 21.70
CA SER A 173 50.15 12.45 20.94
C SER A 173 48.90 12.57 20.06
N PHE A 174 48.14 13.67 20.16
CA PHE A 174 46.97 13.93 19.32
C PHE A 174 47.32 14.70 18.04
N VAL A 175 46.45 14.62 17.03
CA VAL A 175 46.60 15.33 15.75
C VAL A 175 46.52 16.84 15.94
N GLU A 176 45.57 17.30 16.73
CA GLU A 176 45.38 18.72 17.08
C GLU A 176 46.42 19.26 18.09
N GLY A 177 47.29 18.39 18.62
CA GLY A 177 48.24 18.75 19.67
C GLY A 177 47.61 18.84 21.06
N ALA A 178 48.34 19.43 22.01
CA ALA A 178 47.92 19.47 23.41
C ALA A 178 46.97 20.65 23.70
N GLY A 179 46.00 20.45 24.61
CA GLY A 179 45.19 21.53 25.20
C GLY A 179 43.70 21.57 24.80
N SER A 180 43.24 20.70 23.90
CA SER A 180 41.82 20.62 23.51
C SER A 180 41.03 19.77 24.50
N ASN A 181 39.88 20.28 24.97
CA ASN A 181 39.04 19.57 25.94
C ASN A 181 37.90 18.84 25.24
N TYR A 182 37.72 17.57 25.58
CA TYR A 182 36.63 16.73 25.07
C TYR A 182 35.83 16.11 26.22
N PRO A 183 34.49 16.02 26.08
CA PRO A 183 33.64 15.40 27.08
C PRO A 183 33.87 13.88 27.13
N LYS A 184 33.42 13.24 28.22
CA LYS A 184 33.33 11.79 28.28
C LYS A 184 32.48 11.23 27.13
N GLY A 185 32.84 10.05 26.67
CA GLY A 185 32.26 9.36 25.52
C GLY A 185 32.89 9.76 24.18
N THR A 186 33.83 10.70 24.13
CA THR A 186 34.48 11.03 22.86
C THR A 186 35.32 9.85 22.37
N ASN A 187 35.10 9.44 21.12
CA ASN A 187 35.85 8.36 20.49
C ASN A 187 37.18 8.90 19.93
N VAL A 188 38.24 8.10 20.05
CA VAL A 188 39.56 8.39 19.52
C VAL A 188 40.04 7.21 18.69
N VAL A 189 40.77 7.49 17.61
CA VAL A 189 41.32 6.47 16.72
C VAL A 189 42.83 6.65 16.56
N CYS A 190 43.58 5.56 16.55
CA CYS A 190 45.00 5.64 16.21
C CYS A 190 45.16 5.70 14.68
N ILE A 191 45.78 6.77 14.18
CA ILE A 191 46.10 6.96 12.77
C ILE A 191 47.61 7.08 12.56
N LYS A 192 48.05 6.83 11.32
CA LYS A 192 49.44 7.04 10.90
C LYS A 192 49.53 8.35 10.12
N MET A 193 50.28 9.31 10.63
CA MET A 193 50.61 10.58 10.01
C MET A 193 52.06 10.50 9.52
N GLU A 194 52.25 10.37 8.21
CA GLU A 194 53.57 10.15 7.59
C GLU A 194 54.28 8.93 8.21
N ASN A 195 55.24 9.17 9.12
CA ASN A 195 56.01 8.14 9.81
C ASN A 195 55.73 8.04 11.33
N THR A 196 54.75 8.78 11.85
CA THR A 196 54.40 8.80 13.29
C THR A 196 52.94 8.42 13.52
N TYR A 197 52.66 7.72 14.62
CA TYR A 197 51.28 7.41 15.02
C TYR A 197 50.74 8.49 15.95
N LYS A 198 49.48 8.87 15.75
CA LYS A 198 48.78 9.88 16.57
C LYS A 198 47.35 9.43 16.86
N TRP A 199 46.80 9.93 17.95
CA TRP A 199 45.37 9.88 18.21
C TRP A 199 44.66 10.96 17.42
N ASP A 200 43.68 10.58 16.62
CA ASP A 200 42.72 11.50 16.01
C ASP A 200 41.42 11.42 16.79
N VAL A 201 40.84 12.59 17.10
CA VAL A 201 39.58 12.65 17.83
C VAL A 201 38.44 12.59 16.83
N LEU A 202 37.59 11.57 16.96
CA LEU A 202 36.37 11.44 16.17
C LEU A 202 35.27 12.32 16.77
N ALA A 203 35.52 13.63 16.79
CA ALA A 203 34.57 14.63 17.25
C ALA A 203 33.38 14.67 16.26
N GLY A 204 32.21 14.23 16.74
CA GLY A 204 30.96 14.26 15.95
C GLY A 204 30.15 12.96 15.97
N PHE A 205 30.71 11.84 16.41
CA PHE A 205 29.95 10.62 16.66
C PHE A 205 29.57 10.54 18.14
N VAL A 206 28.28 10.65 18.41
CA VAL A 206 27.72 10.49 19.75
C VAL A 206 27.95 9.07 20.21
N ASP A 207 28.63 8.91 21.35
CA ASP A 207 28.71 7.66 22.07
C ASP A 207 27.33 7.10 22.39
N ILE A 208 27.03 5.95 21.79
CA ILE A 208 25.78 5.21 22.01
C ILE A 208 25.94 4.07 23.02
N SER A 209 27.13 3.86 23.61
CA SER A 209 27.34 2.81 24.62
C SER A 209 26.53 3.03 25.90
N GLY A 210 26.13 4.29 26.16
CA GLY A 210 25.18 4.65 27.22
C GLY A 210 23.70 4.64 26.80
N LYS A 211 23.39 4.26 25.56
CA LYS A 211 22.01 4.13 25.06
C LYS A 211 21.58 2.66 25.21
N VAL A 212 20.40 2.44 25.78
CA VAL A 212 19.80 1.10 25.91
C VAL A 212 19.11 0.73 24.60
N ASP A 213 19.25 -0.52 24.16
CA ASP A 213 18.54 -1.04 22.99
C ASP A 213 17.02 -1.04 23.21
N LYS A 214 16.28 -0.72 22.16
CA LYS A 214 14.81 -0.77 22.19
C LYS A 214 14.34 -2.22 22.12
N GLU A 215 13.71 -2.71 23.18
CA GLU A 215 12.99 -3.99 23.11
C GLU A 215 11.72 -3.87 22.26
N THR A 216 11.39 -4.89 21.47
CA THR A 216 10.18 -4.94 20.64
C THR A 216 8.93 -4.69 21.49
N GLY A 217 8.15 -3.66 21.13
CA GLY A 217 6.94 -3.26 21.84
C GLY A 217 7.14 -2.22 22.96
N LYS A 218 8.38 -1.82 23.28
CA LYS A 218 8.68 -0.75 24.27
C LYS A 218 9.11 0.55 23.60
N GLY A 219 8.86 1.70 24.23
CA GLY A 219 9.32 3.01 23.77
C GLY A 219 10.59 3.46 24.51
N LEU A 220 11.53 4.09 23.82
CA LEU A 220 12.72 4.70 24.43
C LEU A 220 12.32 6.02 25.12
N SER A 221 11.88 5.97 26.38
CA SER A 221 11.54 7.18 27.13
C SER A 221 12.30 7.24 28.46
N THR A 222 12.48 8.44 29.00
CA THR A 222 13.15 8.67 30.30
C THR A 222 12.41 8.04 31.49
N HIS A 223 11.29 7.34 31.26
CA HIS A 223 10.35 6.91 32.28
C HIS A 223 9.95 5.43 32.16
N ASP A 224 10.89 4.55 31.80
CA ASP A 224 10.74 3.15 32.19
C ASP A 224 10.78 3.11 33.73
N PHE A 225 9.73 2.59 34.38
CA PHE A 225 9.62 2.54 35.85
C PHE A 225 10.94 2.04 36.45
N THR A 226 11.55 2.82 37.35
CA THR A 226 12.76 2.36 38.05
C THR A 226 12.48 1.01 38.71
N ASN A 227 13.49 0.15 38.88
CA ASN A 227 13.31 -1.14 39.55
C ASN A 227 12.59 -0.99 40.90
N THR A 228 12.84 0.09 41.63
CA THR A 228 12.14 0.44 42.87
C THR A 228 10.63 0.64 42.67
N TYR A 229 10.21 1.37 41.64
CA TYR A 229 8.78 1.57 41.35
C TYR A 229 8.13 0.32 40.78
N LYS A 230 8.85 -0.43 39.94
CA LYS A 230 8.36 -1.71 39.41
C LYS A 230 8.16 -2.73 40.53
N THR A 231 9.09 -2.87 41.48
CA THR A 231 8.92 -3.74 42.65
C THR A 231 7.73 -3.32 43.52
N LYS A 232 7.49 -2.01 43.69
CA LYS A 232 6.29 -1.52 44.39
C LYS A 232 5.01 -1.91 43.65
N LEU A 233 4.99 -1.81 42.32
CA LEU A 233 3.82 -2.15 41.50
C LEU A 233 3.57 -3.66 41.47
N ASP A 234 4.62 -4.46 41.26
CA ASP A 234 4.54 -5.93 41.25
C ASP A 234 4.14 -6.49 42.62
N GLY A 235 4.41 -5.75 43.71
CA GLY A 235 4.01 -6.09 45.07
C GLY A 235 2.55 -5.73 45.41
N ILE A 236 1.83 -5.03 44.54
CA ILE A 236 0.40 -4.76 44.72
C ILE A 236 -0.36 -6.03 44.33
N ALA A 237 -1.02 -6.66 45.31
CA ALA A 237 -1.87 -7.82 45.05
C ALA A 237 -2.98 -7.47 44.05
N GLU A 238 -3.32 -8.43 43.19
CA GLU A 238 -4.41 -8.29 42.23
C GLU A 238 -5.71 -7.90 42.97
N GLY A 239 -6.23 -6.70 42.68
CA GLY A 239 -7.42 -6.16 43.33
C GLY A 239 -7.19 -5.39 44.64
N ALA A 240 -6.01 -4.83 44.90
CA ALA A 240 -5.70 -4.07 46.13
C ALA A 240 -6.59 -2.84 46.44
N ASN A 241 -7.53 -2.47 45.56
CA ASN A 241 -8.57 -1.45 45.83
C ASN A 241 -9.98 -2.05 45.89
N LYS A 242 -10.13 -3.38 46.04
CA LYS A 242 -11.43 -4.05 46.12
C LYS A 242 -12.05 -3.79 47.50
N TYR A 243 -12.60 -2.60 47.69
CA TYR A 243 -13.48 -2.32 48.81
C TYR A 243 -14.70 -3.22 48.70
N VAL A 244 -14.74 -4.27 49.52
CA VAL A 244 -15.92 -5.13 49.69
C VAL A 244 -16.72 -4.54 50.84
N HIS A 245 -17.88 -3.99 50.54
CA HIS A 245 -18.77 -3.44 51.56
C HIS A 245 -19.14 -4.55 52.57
N PRO A 246 -19.12 -4.28 53.89
CA PRO A 246 -19.50 -5.27 54.89
C PRO A 246 -20.87 -5.88 54.58
N THR A 247 -20.96 -7.20 54.72
CA THR A 247 -22.21 -7.95 54.58
C THR A 247 -23.12 -7.61 55.76
N TYR A 248 -24.37 -7.25 55.47
CA TYR A 248 -25.41 -6.98 56.48
C TYR A 248 -26.60 -7.93 56.27
N THR A 249 -27.38 -8.14 57.33
CA THR A 249 -28.60 -8.94 57.25
C THR A 249 -29.68 -8.18 56.48
N VAL A 250 -30.09 -8.70 55.32
CA VAL A 250 -31.18 -8.14 54.52
C VAL A 250 -32.49 -8.16 55.32
N ARG A 251 -33.23 -7.06 55.30
CA ARG A 251 -34.55 -6.90 55.91
C ARG A 251 -35.60 -6.70 54.81
N ALA A 252 -36.82 -7.18 55.03
CA ALA A 252 -37.93 -6.91 54.12
C ALA A 252 -38.28 -5.41 54.11
N SER A 253 -38.88 -4.91 53.02
CA SER A 253 -39.36 -3.53 52.93
C SER A 253 -40.31 -3.20 54.08
N GLY A 254 -40.10 -2.07 54.74
CA GLY A 254 -40.91 -1.64 55.88
C GLY A 254 -40.31 -0.43 56.58
N LEU A 255 -41.00 0.06 57.60
CA LEU A 255 -40.49 1.11 58.48
C LEU A 255 -39.68 0.47 59.62
N TYR A 256 -38.43 0.91 59.78
CA TYR A 256 -37.54 0.44 60.83
C TYR A 256 -37.01 1.62 61.63
N LYS A 257 -36.83 1.40 62.93
CA LYS A 257 -35.96 2.21 63.77
C LYS A 257 -34.56 1.60 63.77
N ILE A 258 -33.57 2.44 63.52
CA ILE A 258 -32.16 2.05 63.46
C ILE A 258 -31.41 2.53 64.70
N THR A 259 -30.37 1.81 65.08
CA THR A 259 -29.34 2.32 66.00
C THR A 259 -28.01 2.39 65.25
N VAL A 260 -27.19 3.38 65.60
CA VAL A 260 -25.83 3.50 65.07
C VAL A 260 -24.80 3.25 66.18
N ASP A 261 -23.62 2.76 65.81
CA ASP A 261 -22.47 2.68 66.71
C ASP A 261 -21.72 4.03 66.81
N ALA A 262 -20.64 4.06 67.60
CA ALA A 262 -19.83 5.26 67.79
C ALA A 262 -19.11 5.74 66.51
N SER A 263 -19.01 4.90 65.49
CA SER A 263 -18.42 5.22 64.18
C SER A 263 -19.48 5.64 63.15
N GLY A 264 -20.77 5.68 63.54
CA GLY A 264 -21.86 6.07 62.65
C GLY A 264 -22.40 4.94 61.76
N HIS A 265 -21.96 3.69 61.96
CA HIS A 265 -22.50 2.56 61.22
C HIS A 265 -23.80 2.05 61.85
N VAL A 266 -24.75 1.60 61.03
CA VAL A 266 -25.97 0.96 61.53
C VAL A 266 -25.59 -0.34 62.26
N SER A 267 -25.87 -0.39 63.55
CA SER A 267 -25.55 -1.51 64.44
C SER A 267 -26.74 -2.42 64.71
N ASN A 268 -27.96 -1.90 64.59
CA ASN A 268 -29.19 -2.68 64.71
C ASN A 268 -30.35 -2.03 63.94
N ALA A 269 -31.33 -2.83 63.55
CA ALA A 269 -32.57 -2.40 62.90
C ALA A 269 -33.75 -3.22 63.42
N VAL A 270 -34.79 -2.53 63.91
CA VAL A 270 -36.00 -3.12 64.50
C VAL A 270 -37.23 -2.53 63.81
N ALA A 271 -38.24 -3.35 63.51
CA ALA A 271 -39.47 -2.87 62.87
C ALA A 271 -40.21 -1.87 63.77
N VAL A 272 -40.79 -0.83 63.16
CA VAL A 272 -41.65 0.14 63.84
C VAL A 272 -42.97 -0.51 64.21
N THR A 273 -43.42 -0.29 65.44
CA THR A 273 -44.69 -0.78 65.98
C THR A 273 -45.71 0.35 66.13
N LYS A 274 -46.98 0.01 66.34
CA LYS A 274 -48.03 1.00 66.64
C LYS A 274 -47.71 1.84 67.88
N ALA A 275 -47.06 1.23 68.89
CA ALA A 275 -46.61 1.94 70.09
C ALA A 275 -45.58 3.04 69.77
N ASP A 276 -44.61 2.73 68.88
CA ASP A 276 -43.61 3.70 68.43
C ASP A 276 -44.27 4.92 67.75
N ILE A 277 -45.32 4.68 66.94
CA ILE A 277 -46.07 5.74 66.25
C ILE A 277 -46.87 6.59 67.23
N THR A 278 -47.57 5.96 68.18
CA THR A 278 -48.33 6.69 69.20
C THR A 278 -47.46 7.51 70.14
N ALA A 279 -46.22 7.06 70.40
CA ALA A 279 -45.24 7.81 71.19
C ALA A 279 -44.81 9.13 70.51
N LEU A 280 -45.00 9.25 69.19
CA LEU A 280 -44.79 10.51 68.44
C LEU A 280 -45.99 11.47 68.53
N GLY A 281 -47.04 11.13 69.29
CA GLY A 281 -48.24 11.96 69.44
C GLY A 281 -49.29 11.78 68.33
N ILE A 282 -49.09 10.80 67.44
CA ILE A 282 -50.06 10.48 66.39
C ILE A 282 -51.16 9.58 66.98
N PRO A 283 -52.45 9.93 66.81
CA PRO A 283 -53.55 9.12 67.34
C PRO A 283 -53.52 7.66 66.85
N ALA A 284 -53.84 6.73 67.75
CA ALA A 284 -53.83 5.29 67.47
C ALA A 284 -54.98 4.82 66.55
N GLN A 285 -55.95 5.69 66.30
CA GLN A 285 -57.19 5.40 65.59
C GLN A 285 -57.71 6.70 64.98
N ASP A 286 -58.60 6.59 63.99
CA ASP A 286 -59.08 7.71 63.19
C ASP A 286 -59.72 8.81 64.05
N THR A 287 -59.33 10.06 63.80
CA THR A 287 -59.99 11.23 64.39
C THR A 287 -61.29 11.49 63.65
N THR A 288 -62.43 11.21 64.28
CA THR A 288 -63.75 11.53 63.70
C THR A 288 -64.19 12.93 64.13
N TYR A 289 -64.41 13.82 63.15
CA TYR A 289 -65.00 15.14 63.39
C TYR A 289 -66.53 15.09 63.20
N PRO A 290 -67.34 15.68 64.10
CA PRO A 290 -68.79 15.69 63.99
C PRO A 290 -69.30 16.53 62.80
N LEU A 291 -70.60 16.46 62.50
CA LEU A 291 -71.24 17.38 61.55
C LEU A 291 -71.23 18.80 62.11
N ALA A 292 -71.04 19.79 61.25
CA ALA A 292 -71.15 21.19 61.65
C ALA A 292 -72.60 21.53 61.96
N SER A 293 -72.82 22.26 63.05
CA SER A 293 -74.13 22.76 63.46
C SER A 293 -74.12 24.28 63.56
N SER A 294 -75.27 24.88 63.85
CA SER A 294 -75.34 26.32 64.14
C SER A 294 -74.52 26.73 65.39
N THR A 295 -74.17 25.78 66.27
CA THR A 295 -73.46 26.06 67.53
C THR A 295 -72.06 25.46 67.64
N GLN A 296 -71.67 24.49 66.79
CA GLN A 296 -70.39 23.76 66.88
C GLN A 296 -69.73 23.60 65.50
N ASP A 297 -68.41 23.81 65.44
CA ASP A 297 -67.60 23.42 64.27
C ASP A 297 -67.62 21.90 64.10
N GLY A 298 -67.61 21.46 62.85
CA GLY A 298 -67.53 20.05 62.51
C GLY A 298 -66.75 19.89 61.22
N ARG A 299 -67.30 19.15 60.28
CA ARG A 299 -66.76 19.00 58.92
C ARG A 299 -66.64 20.30 58.11
N MET A 300 -67.25 21.38 58.58
CA MET A 300 -67.03 22.75 58.14
C MET A 300 -67.11 23.66 59.36
N SER A 301 -66.69 24.92 59.24
CA SER A 301 -66.87 25.88 60.33
C SER A 301 -68.37 26.13 60.57
N LYS A 302 -68.77 26.38 61.82
CA LYS A 302 -70.13 26.83 62.15
C LYS A 302 -70.49 28.12 61.42
N ALA A 303 -69.49 28.96 61.13
CA ALA A 303 -69.64 30.21 60.40
C ALA A 303 -70.05 29.98 58.94
N ASP A 304 -69.41 29.03 58.25
CA ASP A 304 -69.77 28.73 56.86
C ASP A 304 -71.09 27.96 56.76
N LYS A 305 -71.44 27.15 57.78
CA LYS A 305 -72.74 26.50 57.84
C LYS A 305 -73.88 27.53 57.94
N ALA A 306 -73.69 28.56 58.76
CA ALA A 306 -74.66 29.66 58.87
C ALA A 306 -74.85 30.42 57.55
N LYS A 307 -73.77 30.66 56.79
CA LYS A 307 -73.86 31.28 55.46
C LYS A 307 -74.65 30.42 54.49
N LEU A 308 -74.39 29.12 54.47
CA LEU A 308 -75.09 28.17 53.60
C LEU A 308 -76.59 28.14 53.92
N ASP A 309 -76.96 28.15 55.20
CA ASP A 309 -78.37 28.13 55.65
C ASP A 309 -79.14 29.42 55.32
N SER A 310 -78.44 30.53 55.05
CA SER A 310 -79.05 31.84 54.79
C SER A 310 -79.35 32.12 53.31
N ILE A 311 -79.09 31.17 52.40
CA ILE A 311 -79.31 31.36 50.96
C ILE A 311 -80.81 31.23 50.64
N ASP A 312 -81.48 32.36 50.36
CA ASP A 312 -82.88 32.40 49.93
C ASP A 312 -83.01 32.10 48.44
N LEU A 313 -83.35 30.85 48.10
CA LEU A 313 -83.52 30.39 46.72
C LEU A 313 -84.72 31.01 46.01
N ALA A 314 -85.68 31.63 46.72
CA ALA A 314 -86.90 32.17 46.11
C ALA A 314 -86.66 33.46 45.30
N ASN A 315 -85.59 34.20 45.58
CA ASN A 315 -85.27 35.47 44.92
C ASN A 315 -84.31 35.36 43.71
N VAL A 316 -84.00 34.14 43.28
CA VAL A 316 -83.15 33.91 42.09
C VAL A 316 -84.06 33.85 40.85
N ARG A 317 -84.17 34.96 40.08
CA ARG A 317 -84.97 35.02 38.82
C ARG A 317 -84.39 34.05 37.78
N MET A 318 -85.04 32.90 37.60
CA MET A 318 -84.83 32.03 36.44
C MET A 318 -85.55 32.65 35.23
N ALA A 319 -84.90 32.71 34.06
CA ALA A 319 -85.52 33.23 32.83
C ALA A 319 -86.76 32.39 32.46
N THR A 320 -87.82 33.04 31.97
CA THR A 320 -89.06 32.34 31.63
C THR A 320 -88.99 31.69 30.25
N ASP A 321 -89.79 30.66 30.02
CA ASP A 321 -89.80 29.94 28.74
C ASP A 321 -90.15 30.87 27.56
N GLU A 322 -90.98 31.90 27.77
CA GLU A 322 -91.23 32.94 26.76
C GLU A 322 -89.97 33.73 26.38
N GLU A 323 -89.12 34.10 27.36
CA GLU A 323 -87.87 34.82 27.10
C GLU A 323 -86.91 33.96 26.27
N VAL A 324 -86.88 32.65 26.54
CA VAL A 324 -86.07 31.69 25.79
C VAL A 324 -86.61 31.50 24.37
N ALA A 325 -87.93 31.38 24.20
CA ALA A 325 -88.56 31.17 22.90
C ALA A 325 -88.38 32.37 21.95
N ALA A 326 -88.45 33.60 22.48
CA ALA A 326 -88.19 34.81 21.71
C ALA A 326 -86.76 34.82 21.14
N LEU A 327 -85.78 34.44 21.98
CA LEU A 327 -84.37 34.41 21.59
C LEU A 327 -84.09 33.37 20.48
N ILE A 328 -84.75 32.22 20.54
CA ILE A 328 -84.63 31.17 19.51
C ILE A 328 -85.17 31.65 18.16
N LYS A 329 -86.29 32.38 18.16
CA LYS A 329 -86.90 32.90 16.93
C LYS A 329 -86.04 33.95 16.24
N GLU A 330 -85.40 34.82 17.01
CA GLU A 330 -84.49 35.85 16.50
C GLU A 330 -83.24 35.26 15.82
N VAL A 331 -82.71 34.13 16.35
CA VAL A 331 -81.46 33.55 15.86
C VAL A 331 -81.64 32.68 14.61
N TYR A 332 -82.79 32.02 14.43
CA TYR A 332 -82.96 30.98 13.39
C TYR A 332 -84.02 31.27 12.32
N GLY A 333 -84.71 32.42 12.35
CA GLY A 333 -85.41 32.98 11.17
C GLY A 333 -86.62 32.19 10.60
N GLY A 334 -87.31 31.38 11.41
CA GLY A 334 -88.59 30.74 11.08
C GLY A 334 -89.81 31.41 11.73
#